data_AF-A0A7C2BZM6-F1
#
_entry.id   AF-A0A7C2BZM6-F1
#
_cell.length_a   1.000
_cell.length_b   1.000
_cell.length_c   1.000
_cell.angle_alpha   90.00
_cell.angle_beta   90.00
_cell.angle_gamma   90.00
#
_symmetry.space_group_name_H-M   'P 1'
#
loop_
_entity.id
_entity.type
_entity.pdbx_description
1 polymer ?
#
loop_
_entity_poly.entity_id
_entity_poly.type
_entity_poly.pdbx_seq_one_letter_code
_entity_poly.pdbx_strand_id
1 'polypeptide(L)'
;KTRAEVIVFCGVHFMAETAAILNPEKTVLLPDLEAGCSLADSLRPEDVLAWKAKHPDGIVVAYVNTKAEVKALADVCVTSANAVEVVARLPQDRPIFFVPDMFLGAHVARATGRKMDLFPGECHVHAGIREEHLKALLAEHPEAEFLIHPECGCGTGCLYLKPDARVLSTEGMVRYAKGAEAQAFVVATEVGILHRLRKEAPEKAFFPVKPDAVCEYMKRITLEKVYLSLKEMRHAIRVPEEVAGRARRALEAMVAVG
;
A
#
# COMPACT_ATOMS: atom_id res chain seq x y z
N LYS A 1 -16.42 -9.84 5.45
CA LYS A 1 -16.41 -11.32 5.34
C LYS A 1 -17.37 -11.73 4.22
N THR A 2 -16.98 -12.64 3.33
CA THR A 2 -17.81 -13.14 2.21
C THR A 2 -18.33 -14.55 2.49
N ARG A 3 -19.47 -14.93 1.90
CA ARG A 3 -20.04 -16.29 1.93
C ARG A 3 -19.48 -17.20 0.83
N ALA A 4 -18.77 -16.64 -0.15
CA ALA A 4 -18.17 -17.43 -1.22
C ALA A 4 -17.05 -18.34 -0.67
N GLU A 5 -16.98 -19.57 -1.17
CA GLU A 5 -15.94 -20.54 -0.84
C GLU A 5 -14.62 -20.26 -1.58
N VAL A 6 -14.71 -19.57 -2.71
CA VAL A 6 -13.59 -19.25 -3.61
C VAL A 6 -13.46 -17.73 -3.72
N ILE A 7 -12.22 -17.23 -3.60
CA ILE A 7 -11.86 -15.83 -3.79
C ILE A 7 -10.85 -15.77 -4.92
N VAL A 8 -11.21 -15.15 -6.05
CA VAL A 8 -10.22 -14.77 -7.07
C VAL A 8 -9.67 -13.40 -6.73
N PHE A 9 -8.37 -13.34 -6.47
CA PHE A 9 -7.70 -12.12 -6.08
C PHE A 9 -7.08 -11.43 -7.30
N CYS A 10 -7.78 -10.45 -7.86
CA CYS A 10 -7.30 -9.63 -8.98
C CYS A 10 -6.34 -8.54 -8.47
N GLY A 11 -5.15 -8.94 -8.06
CA GLY A 11 -4.11 -8.06 -7.54
C GLY A 11 -2.75 -8.73 -7.60
N VAL A 12 -1.90 -8.46 -6.61
CA VAL A 12 -0.53 -8.99 -6.54
C VAL A 12 -0.37 -10.02 -5.43
N HIS A 13 0.73 -10.78 -5.47
CA HIS A 13 0.96 -11.99 -4.69
C HIS A 13 0.77 -11.80 -3.18
N PHE A 14 1.40 -10.78 -2.58
CA PHE A 14 1.27 -10.55 -1.14
C PHE A 14 -0.17 -10.24 -0.69
N MET A 15 -0.99 -9.68 -1.58
CA MET A 15 -2.40 -9.39 -1.28
C MET A 15 -3.20 -10.69 -1.27
N ALA A 16 -2.94 -11.58 -2.23
CA ALA A 16 -3.53 -12.91 -2.26
C ALA A 16 -3.09 -13.76 -1.05
N GLU A 17 -1.82 -13.68 -0.64
CA GLU A 17 -1.35 -14.27 0.63
C GLU A 17 -2.11 -13.72 1.83
N THR A 18 -2.28 -12.40 1.92
CA THR A 18 -3.04 -11.77 3.00
C THR A 18 -4.48 -12.27 3.03
N ALA A 19 -5.13 -12.39 1.88
CA ALA A 19 -6.48 -12.96 1.79
C ALA A 19 -6.54 -14.42 2.25
N ALA A 20 -5.53 -15.23 1.90
CA ALA A 20 -5.43 -16.63 2.32
C ALA A 20 -5.21 -16.76 3.84
N ILE A 21 -4.33 -15.92 4.41
CA ILE A 21 -4.05 -15.90 5.87
C ILE A 21 -5.31 -15.56 6.68
N LEU A 22 -6.11 -14.60 6.19
CA LEU A 22 -7.35 -14.15 6.84
C LEU A 22 -8.56 -15.06 6.54
N ASN A 23 -8.44 -15.99 5.58
CA ASN A 23 -9.51 -16.91 5.20
C ASN A 23 -8.95 -18.33 5.00
N PRO A 24 -8.43 -18.99 6.06
CA PRO A 24 -7.70 -20.25 5.94
C PRO A 24 -8.52 -21.40 5.34
N GLU A 25 -9.84 -21.37 5.53
CA GLU A 25 -10.77 -22.40 5.02
C GLU A 25 -11.18 -22.16 3.55
N LYS A 26 -10.88 -21.01 2.97
CA LYS A 26 -11.30 -20.66 1.60
C LYS A 26 -10.23 -21.01 0.58
N THR A 27 -10.65 -21.17 -0.67
CA THR A 27 -9.73 -21.25 -1.81
C THR A 27 -9.47 -19.85 -2.32
N VAL A 28 -8.24 -19.35 -2.16
CA VAL A 28 -7.81 -18.08 -2.73
C VAL A 28 -7.02 -18.36 -4.00
N LEU A 29 -7.45 -17.79 -5.12
CA LEU A 29 -6.81 -17.95 -6.43
C LEU A 29 -6.12 -16.64 -6.83
N LEU A 30 -4.88 -16.73 -7.31
CA LEU A 30 -4.20 -15.65 -8.00
C LEU A 30 -4.11 -15.98 -9.50
N PRO A 31 -4.67 -15.15 -10.39
CA PRO A 31 -4.66 -15.44 -11.83
C PRO A 31 -3.28 -15.50 -12.48
N ASP A 32 -2.27 -14.85 -11.87
CA ASP A 32 -0.90 -14.86 -12.38
C ASP A 32 0.09 -14.82 -11.22
N LEU A 33 0.93 -15.85 -11.07
CA LEU A 33 1.94 -15.93 -10.02
C LEU A 33 3.08 -14.92 -10.22
N GLU A 34 3.28 -14.39 -11.43
CA GLU A 34 4.25 -13.33 -11.71
C GLU A 34 3.71 -11.92 -11.35
N ALA A 35 2.48 -11.81 -10.84
CA ALA A 35 1.95 -10.57 -10.28
C ALA A 35 2.64 -10.26 -8.93
N GLY A 36 3.92 -9.93 -8.97
CA GLY A 36 4.77 -9.60 -7.82
C GLY A 36 4.57 -8.16 -7.31
N CYS A 37 5.54 -7.67 -6.54
CA CYS A 37 5.56 -6.27 -6.12
C CYS A 37 6.99 -5.86 -5.77
N SER A 38 7.54 -4.89 -6.51
CA SER A 38 8.91 -4.41 -6.31
C SER A 38 9.21 -4.07 -4.84
N LEU A 39 8.23 -3.49 -4.15
CA LEU A 39 8.35 -3.09 -2.76
C LEU A 39 8.37 -4.30 -1.81
N ALA A 40 7.45 -5.26 -1.99
CA ALA A 40 7.42 -6.47 -1.17
C ALA A 40 8.64 -7.38 -1.42
N ASP A 41 9.19 -7.35 -2.63
CA ASP A 41 10.38 -8.10 -3.03
C ASP A 41 11.70 -7.47 -2.56
N SER A 42 11.69 -6.18 -2.19
CA SER A 42 12.89 -5.46 -1.71
C SER A 42 13.36 -5.88 -0.32
N LEU A 43 12.47 -6.45 0.50
CA LEU A 43 12.72 -6.81 1.89
C LEU A 43 12.68 -8.31 2.08
N ARG A 44 13.70 -8.85 2.75
CA ARG A 44 13.78 -10.27 3.10
C ARG A 44 13.58 -10.47 4.61
N PRO A 45 13.12 -11.66 5.05
CA PRO A 45 12.98 -11.98 6.48
C PRO A 45 14.27 -11.75 7.28
N GLU A 46 15.44 -12.00 6.70
CA GLU A 46 16.74 -11.85 7.34
C GLU A 46 17.03 -10.39 7.70
N ASP A 47 16.55 -9.43 6.91
CA ASP A 47 16.75 -8.01 7.17
C ASP A 47 16.00 -7.59 8.45
N VAL A 48 14.79 -8.14 8.66
CA VAL A 48 14.00 -7.95 9.89
C VAL A 48 14.65 -8.62 11.08
N LEU A 49 15.12 -9.86 10.93
CA LEU A 49 15.79 -10.60 11.99
C LEU A 49 17.10 -9.92 12.43
N ALA A 50 17.89 -9.43 11.48
CA ALA A 50 19.11 -8.69 11.74
C ALA A 50 18.85 -7.40 12.53
N TRP A 51 17.75 -6.70 12.23
CA TRP A 51 17.35 -5.52 12.99
C TRP A 51 16.88 -5.89 14.41
N LYS A 52 16.05 -6.93 14.56
CA LYS A 52 15.59 -7.42 15.88
C LYS A 52 16.75 -7.90 16.77
N ALA A 53 17.80 -8.48 16.19
CA ALA A 53 19.00 -8.89 16.94
C ALA A 53 19.74 -7.70 17.58
N LYS A 54 19.68 -6.52 16.94
CA LYS A 54 20.26 -5.27 17.47
C LYS A 54 19.31 -4.52 18.40
N HIS A 55 17.99 -4.75 18.26
CA HIS A 55 16.94 -4.11 19.04
C HIS A 55 15.96 -5.17 19.59
N PRO A 56 16.35 -5.93 20.64
CA PRO A 56 15.55 -7.04 21.16
C PRO A 56 14.17 -6.64 21.69
N ASP A 57 14.03 -5.38 22.13
CA ASP A 57 12.81 -4.74 22.59
C ASP A 57 12.12 -3.92 21.50
N GLY A 58 12.64 -3.89 20.27
CA GLY A 58 12.09 -3.11 19.17
C GLY A 58 10.73 -3.61 18.67
N ILE A 59 9.99 -2.72 18.01
CA ILE A 59 8.70 -3.01 17.38
C ILE A 59 8.88 -2.97 15.86
N VAL A 60 8.55 -4.06 15.18
CA VAL A 60 8.54 -4.09 13.71
C VAL A 60 7.12 -3.78 13.22
N VAL A 61 7.01 -2.66 12.50
CA VAL A 61 5.78 -2.21 11.85
C VAL A 61 5.90 -2.52 10.36
N ALA A 62 5.13 -3.50 9.89
CA ALA A 62 5.16 -3.95 8.51
C ALA A 62 3.98 -3.40 7.72
N TYR A 63 4.25 -2.60 6.70
CA TYR A 63 3.26 -2.29 5.69
C TYR A 63 2.76 -3.59 5.03
N VAL A 64 1.46 -3.67 4.71
CA VAL A 64 0.88 -4.86 4.08
C VAL A 64 1.55 -5.24 2.76
N ASN A 65 2.28 -4.33 2.10
CA ASN A 65 3.09 -4.59 0.92
C ASN A 65 4.41 -5.31 1.27
N THR A 66 4.29 -6.49 1.87
CA THR A 66 5.38 -7.36 2.35
C THR A 66 5.01 -8.82 2.15
N LYS A 67 5.98 -9.74 2.09
CA LYS A 67 5.69 -11.18 2.02
C LYS A 67 5.09 -11.71 3.32
N ALA A 68 4.35 -12.81 3.27
CA ALA A 68 3.79 -13.48 4.45
C ALA A 68 4.85 -13.77 5.53
N GLU A 69 6.06 -14.16 5.13
CA GLU A 69 7.18 -14.45 6.04
C GLU A 69 7.63 -13.21 6.82
N VAL A 70 7.66 -12.03 6.17
CA VAL A 70 7.94 -10.76 6.85
C VAL A 70 6.81 -10.42 7.82
N LYS A 71 5.55 -10.58 7.42
CA LYS A 71 4.40 -10.36 8.33
C LYS A 71 4.47 -11.25 9.56
N ALA A 72 4.95 -12.48 9.42
CA ALA A 72 5.14 -13.42 10.53
C ALA A 72 6.22 -12.99 11.53
N LEU A 73 7.11 -12.09 11.13
CA LEU A 73 8.13 -11.48 11.99
C LEU A 73 7.73 -10.11 12.53
N ALA A 74 6.68 -9.49 11.98
CA ALA A 74 6.20 -8.18 12.38
C ALA A 74 5.38 -8.24 13.68
N ASP A 75 5.41 -7.16 14.43
CA ASP A 75 4.61 -6.99 15.64
C ASP A 75 3.21 -6.46 15.29
N VAL A 76 3.13 -5.61 14.28
CA VAL A 76 1.86 -5.07 13.75
C VAL A 76 1.97 -4.79 12.26
N CYS A 77 0.89 -5.06 11.52
CA CYS A 77 0.78 -4.61 10.13
C CYS A 77 0.13 -3.23 10.03
N VAL A 78 0.38 -2.53 8.93
CA VAL A 78 -0.30 -1.25 8.61
C VAL A 78 -0.68 -1.20 7.15
N THR A 79 -1.60 -0.31 6.79
CA THR A 79 -1.86 0.14 5.42
C THR A 79 -1.50 1.62 5.27
N SER A 80 -1.44 2.13 4.04
CA SER A 80 -1.30 3.58 3.81
C SER A 80 -2.46 4.41 4.39
N ALA A 81 -3.59 3.78 4.74
CA ALA A 81 -4.75 4.46 5.29
C ALA A 81 -4.69 4.64 6.83
N ASN A 82 -4.00 3.75 7.55
CA ASN A 82 -4.02 3.73 9.02
C ASN A 82 -2.62 3.74 9.66
N ALA A 83 -1.52 3.76 8.88
CA ALA A 83 -0.16 3.70 9.41
C ALA A 83 0.13 4.80 10.45
N VAL A 84 -0.33 6.03 10.21
CA VAL A 84 -0.16 7.16 11.14
C VAL A 84 -0.84 6.88 12.48
N GLU A 85 -2.10 6.44 12.43
CA GLU A 85 -2.89 6.14 13.63
C GLU A 85 -2.31 4.97 14.43
N VAL A 86 -1.93 3.89 13.74
CA VAL A 86 -1.34 2.71 14.38
C VAL A 86 -0.03 3.08 15.08
N VAL A 87 0.88 3.77 14.38
CA VAL A 87 2.18 4.15 14.94
C VAL A 87 2.04 5.14 16.11
N ALA A 88 1.09 6.08 16.05
CA ALA A 88 0.84 7.02 17.14
C ALA A 88 0.48 6.34 18.47
N ARG A 89 -0.17 5.17 18.41
CA ARG A 89 -0.60 4.39 19.59
C ARG A 89 0.43 3.40 20.12
N LEU A 90 1.55 3.18 19.41
CA LEU A 90 2.61 2.29 19.87
C LEU A 90 3.35 2.87 21.09
N PRO A 91 3.90 2.02 21.99
CA PRO A 91 4.73 2.46 23.11
C PRO A 91 5.83 3.44 22.66
N GLN A 92 5.98 4.56 23.37
CA GLN A 92 6.83 5.69 22.96
C GLN A 92 8.32 5.46 23.22
N ASP A 93 8.64 4.58 24.15
CA ASP A 93 9.97 4.26 24.67
C ASP A 93 10.70 3.15 23.89
N ARG A 94 10.02 2.51 22.93
CA ARG A 94 10.57 1.40 22.14
C ARG A 94 10.99 1.84 20.74
N PRO A 95 12.14 1.37 20.22
CA PRO A 95 12.54 1.66 18.86
C PRO A 95 11.57 1.00 17.88
N ILE A 96 11.27 1.70 16.77
CA ILE A 96 10.37 1.20 15.72
C ILE A 96 11.18 0.97 14.45
N PHE A 97 11.01 -0.20 13.84
CA PHE A 97 11.43 -0.47 12.47
C PHE A 97 10.22 -0.45 11.55
N PHE A 98 10.16 0.54 10.67
CA PHE A 98 9.10 0.65 9.68
C PHE A 98 9.58 0.07 8.35
N VAL A 99 8.83 -0.91 7.84
CA VAL A 99 9.21 -1.66 6.64
C VAL A 99 8.04 -1.81 5.66
N PRO A 100 8.31 -1.99 4.35
CA PRO A 100 9.58 -1.80 3.67
C PRO A 100 9.70 -0.38 3.07
N ASP A 101 8.64 0.42 3.09
CA ASP A 101 8.56 1.67 2.33
C ASP A 101 9.10 2.87 3.12
N MET A 102 10.20 3.45 2.64
CA MET A 102 10.83 4.59 3.29
C MET A 102 10.02 5.88 3.17
N PHE A 103 9.24 6.07 2.09
CA PHE A 103 8.45 7.28 1.88
C PHE A 103 7.21 7.29 2.77
N LEU A 104 6.50 6.16 2.86
CA LEU A 104 5.40 5.99 3.81
C LEU A 104 5.94 6.10 5.24
N GLY A 105 7.06 5.46 5.54
CA GLY A 105 7.72 5.56 6.84
C GLY A 105 8.07 7.00 7.22
N ALA A 106 8.66 7.77 6.30
CA ALA A 106 8.98 9.18 6.51
C ALA A 106 7.72 10.05 6.67
N HIS A 107 6.66 9.78 5.92
CA HIS A 107 5.37 10.43 6.10
C HIS A 107 4.80 10.19 7.50
N VAL A 108 4.84 8.94 7.97
CA VAL A 108 4.37 8.56 9.31
C VAL A 108 5.24 9.20 10.39
N ALA A 109 6.57 9.19 10.25
CA ALA A 109 7.49 9.86 11.17
C ALA A 109 7.15 11.35 11.31
N ARG A 110 6.95 12.05 10.19
CA ARG A 110 6.58 13.47 10.17
C ARG A 110 5.21 13.72 10.83
N ALA A 111 4.21 12.90 10.51
CA ALA A 111 2.84 13.08 11.01
C ALA A 111 2.72 12.80 12.51
N THR A 112 3.51 11.85 13.02
CA THR A 112 3.44 11.40 14.42
C THR A 112 4.50 12.02 15.33
N GLY A 113 5.56 12.62 14.76
CA GLY A 113 6.75 13.06 15.49
C GLY A 113 7.62 11.92 16.01
N ARG A 114 7.33 10.66 15.64
CA ARG A 114 8.07 9.48 16.10
C ARG A 114 9.39 9.33 15.34
N LYS A 115 10.46 9.04 16.09
CA LYS A 115 11.72 8.54 15.52
C LYS A 115 11.54 7.06 15.17
N MET A 116 11.88 6.68 13.95
CA MET A 116 11.77 5.32 13.45
C MET A 116 12.97 5.01 12.57
N ASP A 117 13.45 3.76 12.63
CA ASP A 117 14.33 3.20 11.63
C ASP A 117 13.49 2.84 10.41
N LEU A 118 13.90 3.30 9.23
CA LEU A 118 13.17 3.08 7.98
C LEU A 118 13.96 2.11 7.10
N PHE A 119 13.32 1.04 6.64
CA PHE A 119 13.93 0.22 5.59
C PHE A 119 13.95 1.01 4.28
N PRO A 120 15.07 1.03 3.52
CA PRO A 120 15.23 1.85 2.32
C PRO A 120 14.60 1.21 1.08
N GLY A 121 13.37 0.70 1.20
CA GLY A 121 12.59 0.18 0.07
C GLY A 121 11.65 1.25 -0.50
N GLU A 122 11.33 1.11 -1.78
CA GLU A 122 10.42 2.02 -2.49
C GLU A 122 9.60 1.31 -3.56
N CYS A 123 8.40 1.82 -3.83
CA CYS A 123 7.60 1.39 -4.97
C CYS A 123 8.10 2.09 -6.24
N HIS A 124 8.54 1.33 -7.25
CA HIS A 124 9.08 1.89 -8.49
C HIS A 124 8.10 2.84 -9.21
N VAL A 125 6.79 2.60 -9.10
CA VAL A 125 5.76 3.46 -9.69
C VAL A 125 5.73 4.81 -8.99
N HIS A 126 5.62 4.82 -7.66
CA HIS A 126 5.49 6.04 -6.87
C HIS A 126 6.81 6.79 -6.71
N ALA A 127 7.94 6.10 -6.66
CA ALA A 127 9.27 6.69 -6.70
C ALA A 127 9.56 7.38 -8.04
N GLY A 128 8.99 6.88 -9.14
CA GLY A 128 9.05 7.51 -10.46
C GLY A 128 8.28 8.84 -10.56
N ILE A 129 7.42 9.16 -9.57
CA ILE A 129 6.70 10.44 -9.50
C ILE A 129 7.60 11.45 -8.77
N ARG A 130 8.28 12.30 -9.55
CA ARG A 130 9.21 13.34 -9.09
C ARG A 130 8.58 14.73 -8.98
N GLU A 131 9.25 15.62 -8.24
CA GLU A 131 8.82 17.01 -8.03
C GLU A 131 8.64 17.81 -9.33
N GLU A 132 9.43 17.52 -10.36
CA GLU A 132 9.35 18.17 -11.66
C GLU A 132 7.99 17.96 -12.34
N HIS A 133 7.41 16.75 -12.22
CA HIS A 133 6.09 16.44 -12.75
C HIS A 133 4.98 17.22 -12.02
N LEU A 134 5.16 17.49 -10.72
CA LEU A 134 4.20 18.25 -9.93
C LEU A 134 4.18 19.73 -10.31
N LYS A 135 5.36 20.33 -10.54
CA LYS A 135 5.47 21.76 -10.87
C LYS A 135 4.76 22.10 -12.18
N ALA A 136 4.81 21.21 -13.17
CA ALA A 136 4.08 21.39 -14.42
C ALA A 136 2.56 21.46 -14.17
N LEU A 137 2.00 20.49 -13.43
CA LEU A 137 0.55 20.47 -13.17
C LEU A 137 0.09 21.56 -12.21
N LEU A 138 0.94 22.03 -11.29
CA LEU A 138 0.63 23.20 -10.45
C LEU A 138 0.45 24.47 -11.30
N ALA A 139 1.20 24.61 -12.39
CA ALA A 139 1.07 25.74 -13.31
C ALA A 139 -0.13 25.61 -14.25
N GLU A 140 -0.42 24.38 -14.72
CA GLU A 140 -1.53 24.10 -15.64
C GLU A 140 -2.90 24.09 -14.95
N HIS A 141 -2.97 23.65 -13.69
CA HIS A 141 -4.19 23.46 -12.93
C HIS A 141 -4.10 24.05 -11.51
N PRO A 142 -3.93 25.38 -11.37
CA PRO A 142 -3.74 26.03 -10.07
C PRO A 142 -4.95 25.88 -9.12
N GLU A 143 -6.15 25.67 -9.67
CA GLU A 143 -7.40 25.45 -8.94
C GLU A 143 -7.63 24.01 -8.49
N ALA A 144 -6.85 23.06 -9.01
CA ALA A 144 -7.04 21.64 -8.71
C ALA A 144 -6.53 21.29 -7.32
N GLU A 145 -7.26 20.41 -6.63
CA GLU A 145 -6.80 19.82 -5.38
C GLU A 145 -5.82 18.68 -5.63
N PHE A 146 -4.78 18.57 -4.80
CA PHE A 146 -3.73 17.58 -4.98
C PHE A 146 -3.95 16.39 -4.05
N LEU A 147 -4.09 15.20 -4.64
CA LEU A 147 -4.25 13.93 -3.94
C LEU A 147 -3.00 13.08 -4.17
N ILE A 148 -2.27 12.75 -3.10
CA ILE A 148 -0.94 12.16 -3.19
C ILE A 148 -0.87 10.90 -2.37
N HIS A 149 -0.34 9.83 -2.96
CA HIS A 149 -0.11 8.60 -2.22
C HIS A 149 1.10 8.77 -1.29
N PRO A 150 1.06 8.30 -0.04
CA PRO A 150 2.20 8.43 0.88
C PRO A 150 3.47 7.67 0.46
N GLU A 151 3.39 6.78 -0.54
CA GLU A 151 4.54 6.11 -1.15
C GLU A 151 5.27 7.00 -2.19
N CYS A 152 4.71 8.17 -2.56
CA CYS A 152 5.31 9.04 -3.56
C CYS A 152 6.63 9.64 -3.07
N GLY A 153 7.69 9.46 -3.86
CA GLY A 153 8.99 10.08 -3.58
C GLY A 153 8.93 11.60 -3.55
N CYS A 154 8.04 12.20 -4.35
CA CYS A 154 7.76 13.64 -4.33
C CYS A 154 6.91 14.09 -3.13
N GLY A 155 6.48 13.22 -2.23
CA GLY A 155 5.48 13.55 -1.19
C GLY A 155 5.91 14.71 -0.29
N THR A 156 7.17 14.74 0.14
CA THR A 156 7.69 15.86 0.96
C THR A 156 7.82 17.15 0.15
N GLY A 157 8.38 17.08 -1.07
CA GLY A 157 8.49 18.24 -1.95
C GLY A 157 7.13 18.83 -2.33
N CYS A 158 6.13 17.97 -2.55
CA CYS A 158 4.79 18.42 -2.85
C CYS A 158 4.17 19.19 -1.68
N LEU A 159 4.31 18.71 -0.45
CA LEU A 159 3.78 19.42 0.71
C LEU A 159 4.47 20.75 0.96
N TYR A 160 5.72 20.91 0.51
CA TYR A 160 6.38 22.21 0.51
C TYR A 160 5.81 23.15 -0.56
N LEU A 161 5.57 22.65 -1.78
CA LEU A 161 5.05 23.44 -2.90
C LEU A 161 3.54 23.71 -2.81
N LYS A 162 2.78 22.81 -2.19
CA LYS A 162 1.33 22.79 -2.09
C LYS A 162 0.93 22.27 -0.70
N PRO A 163 1.01 23.11 0.36
CA PRO A 163 0.78 22.67 1.74
C PRO A 163 -0.62 22.12 2.04
N ASP A 164 -1.60 22.46 1.21
CA ASP A 164 -2.97 21.96 1.25
C ASP A 164 -3.17 20.63 0.49
N ALA A 165 -2.12 20.08 -0.11
CA ALA A 165 -2.17 18.76 -0.73
C ALA A 165 -2.50 17.67 0.30
N ARG A 166 -3.32 16.72 -0.12
CA ARG A 166 -3.83 15.64 0.75
C ARG A 166 -3.06 14.36 0.50
N VAL A 167 -2.37 13.90 1.54
CA VAL A 167 -1.68 12.61 1.52
C VAL A 167 -2.68 11.53 1.94
N LEU A 168 -3.07 10.66 1.02
CA LEU A 168 -4.16 9.69 1.20
C LEU A 168 -3.81 8.34 0.55
N SER A 169 -4.35 7.26 1.13
CA SER A 169 -4.42 5.97 0.42
C SER A 169 -5.34 6.07 -0.80
N THR A 170 -5.26 5.11 -1.72
CA THR A 170 -6.15 5.09 -2.90
C THR A 170 -7.64 5.10 -2.55
N GLU A 171 -8.05 4.38 -1.50
CA GLU A 171 -9.42 4.43 -0.99
C GLU A 171 -9.75 5.80 -0.37
N GLY A 172 -8.79 6.39 0.35
CA GLY A 172 -8.92 7.74 0.89
C GLY A 172 -9.12 8.78 -0.21
N MET A 173 -8.38 8.68 -1.32
CA MET A 173 -8.53 9.54 -2.49
C MET A 173 -9.94 9.45 -3.08
N VAL A 174 -10.45 8.23 -3.29
CA VAL A 174 -11.80 8.02 -3.82
C VAL A 174 -12.85 8.60 -2.89
N ARG A 175 -12.78 8.29 -1.59
CA ARG A 175 -13.73 8.82 -0.60
C ARG A 175 -13.71 10.34 -0.54
N TYR A 176 -12.52 10.92 -0.53
CA TYR A 176 -12.34 12.36 -0.49
C TYR A 176 -12.90 13.03 -1.75
N ALA A 177 -12.48 12.57 -2.93
CA ALA A 177 -12.90 13.14 -4.20
C ALA A 177 -14.42 13.11 -4.38
N LYS A 178 -15.13 12.08 -3.88
CA LYS A 178 -16.60 12.04 -3.92
C LYS A 178 -17.26 13.16 -3.11
N GLY A 179 -16.72 13.48 -1.93
CA GLY A 179 -17.31 14.45 -1.00
C GLY A 179 -16.81 15.88 -1.14
N ALA A 180 -15.68 16.10 -1.82
CA ALA A 180 -15.07 17.42 -1.96
C ALA A 180 -15.86 18.34 -2.91
N GLU A 181 -15.86 19.65 -2.65
CA GLU A 181 -16.51 20.64 -3.53
C GLU A 181 -15.69 20.92 -4.81
N ALA A 182 -14.38 20.68 -4.76
CA ALA A 182 -13.48 20.86 -5.90
C ALA A 182 -13.93 20.03 -7.11
N GLN A 183 -13.79 20.64 -8.29
CA GLN A 183 -14.17 20.04 -9.57
C GLN A 183 -12.98 19.41 -10.31
N ALA A 184 -11.76 19.70 -9.87
CA ALA A 184 -10.53 19.26 -10.50
C ALA A 184 -9.55 18.69 -9.46
N PHE A 185 -8.92 17.56 -9.77
CA PHE A 185 -7.96 16.90 -8.91
C PHE A 185 -6.71 16.50 -9.69
N VAL A 186 -5.55 16.83 -9.14
CA VAL A 186 -4.27 16.28 -9.55
C VAL A 186 -3.99 15.05 -8.68
N VAL A 187 -3.70 13.92 -9.32
CA VAL A 187 -3.62 12.61 -8.68
C VAL A 187 -2.22 12.02 -8.85
N ALA A 188 -1.49 11.89 -7.74
CA ALA A 188 -0.15 11.29 -7.69
C ALA A 188 -0.21 9.86 -7.12
N THR A 189 -0.45 8.89 -8.00
CA THR A 189 -0.41 7.44 -7.72
C THR A 189 -0.44 6.66 -9.04
N GLU A 190 -0.60 5.33 -8.99
CA GLU A 190 -0.80 4.49 -10.18
C GLU A 190 -2.08 4.88 -10.94
N VAL A 191 -1.98 5.01 -12.28
CA VAL A 191 -3.04 5.60 -13.11
C VAL A 191 -4.34 4.78 -13.19
N GLY A 192 -4.32 3.51 -12.81
CA GLY A 192 -5.52 2.67 -12.73
C GLY A 192 -6.56 3.19 -11.76
N ILE A 193 -6.18 3.96 -10.72
CA ILE A 193 -7.16 4.56 -9.80
C ILE A 193 -8.09 5.56 -10.51
N LEU A 194 -7.63 6.20 -11.59
CA LEU A 194 -8.40 7.21 -12.32
C LEU A 194 -9.69 6.65 -12.88
N HIS A 195 -9.70 5.37 -13.29
CA HIS A 195 -10.93 4.71 -13.72
C HIS A 195 -11.98 4.69 -12.62
N ARG A 196 -11.59 4.31 -11.40
CA ARG A 196 -12.50 4.27 -10.25
C ARG A 196 -12.92 5.68 -9.83
N LEU A 197 -12.02 6.65 -9.81
CA LEU A 197 -12.33 8.05 -9.51
C LEU A 197 -13.39 8.60 -10.47
N ARG A 198 -13.20 8.43 -11.78
CA ARG A 198 -14.16 8.86 -12.82
C ARG A 198 -15.50 8.10 -12.74
N LYS A 199 -15.49 6.84 -12.31
CA LYS A 199 -16.71 6.06 -12.10
C LYS A 199 -17.50 6.56 -10.88
N GLU A 200 -16.80 6.93 -9.82
CA GLU A 200 -17.42 7.30 -8.54
C GLU A 200 -17.75 8.80 -8.43
N ALA A 201 -17.12 9.65 -9.25
CA ALA A 201 -17.36 11.09 -9.35
C ALA A 201 -17.24 11.54 -10.83
N PRO A 202 -18.18 11.15 -11.70
CA PRO A 202 -18.11 11.36 -13.15
C PRO A 202 -18.11 12.83 -13.60
N GLU A 203 -18.59 13.73 -12.76
CA GLU A 203 -18.64 15.17 -13.00
C GLU A 203 -17.30 15.89 -12.76
N LYS A 204 -16.32 15.21 -12.15
CA LYS A 204 -15.04 15.79 -11.73
C LYS A 204 -13.91 15.43 -12.69
N ALA A 205 -12.97 16.36 -12.86
CA ALA A 205 -11.77 16.17 -13.66
C ALA A 205 -10.63 15.57 -12.83
N PHE A 206 -9.94 14.58 -13.38
CA PHE A 206 -8.81 13.90 -12.73
C PHE A 206 -7.59 13.85 -13.65
N PHE A 207 -6.52 14.50 -13.22
CA PHE A 207 -5.26 14.66 -13.95
C PHE A 207 -4.16 13.84 -13.27
N PRO A 208 -3.60 12.81 -13.92
CA PRO A 208 -2.45 12.09 -13.35
C PRO A 208 -1.21 12.98 -13.37
N VAL A 209 -0.45 13.00 -12.27
CA VAL A 209 0.86 13.66 -12.25
C VAL A 209 1.82 13.07 -13.28
N LYS A 210 1.75 11.75 -13.48
CA LYS A 210 2.57 11.03 -14.45
C LYS A 210 1.68 10.04 -15.23
N PRO A 211 1.36 10.29 -16.51
CA PRO A 211 0.42 9.48 -17.28
C PRO A 211 0.84 8.01 -17.49
N ASP A 212 2.14 7.73 -17.43
CA ASP A 212 2.75 6.40 -17.56
C ASP A 212 3.17 5.81 -16.19
N ALA A 213 2.64 6.31 -15.07
CA ALA A 213 2.77 5.68 -13.76
C ALA A 213 1.91 4.41 -13.68
N VAL A 214 2.36 3.35 -14.33
CA VAL A 214 1.66 2.06 -14.47
C VAL A 214 2.43 0.98 -13.71
N CYS A 215 1.75 0.25 -12.82
CA CYS A 215 2.32 -0.93 -12.19
C CYS A 215 2.18 -2.14 -13.12
N GLU A 216 3.28 -2.56 -13.75
CA GLU A 216 3.28 -3.72 -14.67
C GLU A 216 2.83 -5.02 -13.99
N TYR A 217 3.17 -5.21 -12.70
CA TYR A 217 2.74 -6.38 -11.93
C TYR A 217 1.22 -6.44 -11.78
N MET A 218 0.56 -5.30 -11.51
CA MET A 218 -0.90 -5.23 -11.45
C MET A 218 -1.54 -5.54 -12.80
N LYS A 219 -0.89 -5.17 -13.93
CA LYS A 219 -1.40 -5.41 -15.29
C LYS A 219 -1.16 -6.83 -15.79
N ARG A 220 -0.44 -7.68 -15.04
CA ARG A 220 -0.34 -9.12 -15.31
C ARG A 220 -1.70 -9.81 -15.27
N ILE A 221 -2.62 -9.28 -14.46
CA ILE A 221 -3.98 -9.79 -14.31
C ILE A 221 -4.84 -9.37 -15.49
N THR A 222 -5.27 -10.34 -16.29
CA THR A 222 -6.14 -10.14 -17.46
C THR A 222 -7.46 -10.90 -17.31
N LEU A 223 -8.49 -10.51 -18.07
CA LEU A 223 -9.78 -11.21 -18.06
C LEU A 223 -9.66 -12.68 -18.47
N GLU A 224 -8.79 -12.99 -19.43
CA GLU A 224 -8.50 -14.37 -19.85
C GLU A 224 -7.90 -15.18 -18.70
N LYS A 225 -6.91 -14.63 -17.99
CA LYS A 225 -6.30 -15.31 -16.84
C LYS A 225 -7.29 -15.48 -15.69
N VAL A 226 -8.17 -14.50 -15.45
CA VAL A 226 -9.26 -14.64 -14.46
C VAL A 226 -10.21 -15.77 -14.87
N TYR A 227 -10.59 -15.85 -16.14
CA TYR A 227 -11.42 -16.94 -16.66
C TYR A 227 -10.75 -18.30 -16.49
N LEU A 228 -9.49 -18.45 -16.91
CA LEU A 228 -8.73 -19.69 -16.76
C LEU A 228 -8.53 -20.06 -15.30
N SER A 229 -8.28 -19.06 -14.45
CA SER A 229 -8.13 -19.23 -13.01
C SER A 229 -9.36 -19.85 -12.37
N LEU A 230 -10.54 -19.32 -12.69
CA LEU A 230 -11.83 -19.84 -12.23
C LEU A 230 -12.15 -21.21 -12.82
N LYS A 231 -11.95 -21.38 -14.12
CA LYS A 231 -12.27 -22.62 -14.84
C LYS A 231 -11.46 -23.81 -14.33
N GLU A 232 -10.18 -23.59 -14.04
CA GLU A 232 -9.23 -24.64 -13.68
C GLU A 232 -8.87 -24.63 -12.18
N MET A 233 -9.47 -23.75 -11.38
CA MET A 233 -9.21 -23.60 -9.95
C MET A 233 -7.73 -23.35 -9.62
N ARG A 234 -7.06 -22.54 -10.44
CA ARG A 234 -5.62 -22.19 -10.33
C ARG A 234 -5.41 -20.68 -10.33
N HIS A 235 -4.33 -20.12 -9.80
CA HIS A 235 -3.34 -20.77 -8.96
C HIS A 235 -3.75 -20.60 -7.50
N ALA A 236 -3.97 -21.71 -6.78
CA ALA A 236 -4.35 -21.64 -5.38
C ALA A 236 -3.19 -21.16 -4.51
N ILE A 237 -3.39 -20.06 -3.80
CA ILE A 237 -2.42 -19.49 -2.88
C ILE A 237 -2.56 -20.16 -1.51
N ARG A 238 -1.44 -20.64 -0.98
CA ARG A 238 -1.34 -21.27 0.35
C ARG A 238 -0.14 -20.68 1.08
N VAL A 239 -0.33 -20.41 2.36
CA VAL A 239 0.73 -19.96 3.27
C VAL A 239 0.85 -21.04 4.35
N PRO A 240 2.04 -21.57 4.67
CA PRO A 240 2.21 -22.56 5.74
C PRO A 240 1.62 -22.06 7.07
N GLU A 241 0.92 -22.91 7.83
CA GLU A 241 0.18 -22.45 9.02
C GLU A 241 1.08 -21.82 10.09
N GLU A 242 2.34 -22.26 10.21
CA GLU A 242 3.31 -21.64 11.13
C GLU A 242 3.63 -20.18 10.76
N VAL A 243 3.61 -19.85 9.47
CA VAL A 243 3.78 -18.49 8.96
C VAL A 243 2.45 -17.74 9.05
N ALA A 244 1.36 -18.36 8.58
CA ALA A 244 0.04 -17.75 8.57
C ALA A 244 -0.45 -17.40 9.97
N GLY A 245 -0.31 -18.29 10.96
CA GLY A 245 -0.72 -18.04 12.33
C GLY A 245 0.04 -16.90 13.01
N ARG A 246 1.33 -16.69 12.64
CA ARG A 246 2.11 -15.54 13.12
C ARG A 246 1.71 -14.25 12.39
N ALA A 247 1.64 -14.29 11.07
CA ALA A 247 1.25 -13.14 10.24
C ALA A 247 -0.16 -12.65 10.55
N ARG A 248 -1.08 -13.57 10.85
CA ARG A 248 -2.46 -13.28 11.25
C ARG A 248 -2.51 -12.40 12.48
N ARG A 249 -1.66 -12.63 13.49
CA ARG A 249 -1.61 -11.76 14.69
C ARG A 249 -1.23 -10.33 14.34
N ALA A 250 -0.22 -10.13 13.49
CA ALA A 250 0.18 -8.79 13.06
C ALA A 250 -0.92 -8.09 12.24
N LEU A 251 -1.62 -8.83 11.37
CA LEU A 251 -2.76 -8.34 10.58
C LEU A 251 -3.99 -8.03 11.45
N GLU A 252 -4.28 -8.85 12.46
CA GLU A 252 -5.40 -8.62 13.38
C GLU A 252 -5.11 -7.44 14.31
N ALA A 253 -3.87 -7.26 14.77
CA ALA A 253 -3.44 -6.09 15.53
C ALA A 253 -3.66 -4.79 14.75
N MET A 254 -3.45 -4.80 13.44
CA MET A 254 -3.78 -3.67 12.55
C MET A 254 -5.27 -3.32 12.60
N VAL A 255 -6.14 -4.34 12.55
CA VAL A 255 -7.60 -4.19 12.49
C VAL A 255 -8.18 -3.82 13.86
N ALA A 256 -7.56 -4.26 14.96
CA ALA A 256 -8.00 -3.89 16.31
C ALA A 256 -7.77 -2.40 16.62
N VAL A 257 -6.88 -1.73 15.88
CA VAL A 257 -6.50 -0.35 16.10
C VAL A 257 -7.31 0.65 15.26
N GLY A 258 -7.80 0.24 14.08
CA GLY A 258 -8.62 1.07 13.18
C GLY A 258 -10.11 0.79 13.29
#